data_AF-A0AAV2P839-F1
#
_entry.id   AF-A0AAV2P839-F1
#
_cell.length_a   1.000
_cell.length_b   1.000
_cell.length_c   1.000
_cell.angle_alpha   90.00
_cell.angle_beta   90.00
_cell.angle_gamma   90.00
#
_symmetry.space_group_name_H-M   'P 1'
#
loop_
_entity.id
_entity.type
_entity.pdbx_description
1 polymer ?
#
loop_
_entity_poly.entity_id
_entity_poly.type
_entity_poly.pdbx_seq_one_letter_code
_entity_poly.pdbx_strand_id
1 'polypeptide(L)'
;MNEISIDNKMVNKNTSGNLLLPAEKLPECWNQEERMSALFSPFRSKSANPQDWTSKYKFWHNLIYEWLKYTMQCSFSIIDLNEAFKRRGCTPLCLVTVIEELLRNNEIIQETDFLQEPCETWTAWSIDIFIKKPIS
;
A
#
# COMPACT_ATOMS: atom_id res chain seq x y z
N MET A 1 9.21 -33.14 26.10
CA MET A 1 9.49 -32.83 24.69
C MET A 1 8.16 -32.61 24.00
N ASN A 2 8.18 -31.66 23.08
CA ASN A 2 7.08 -30.81 22.62
C ASN A 2 6.00 -31.58 21.85
N GLU A 3 4.80 -31.04 21.84
CA GLU A 3 4.15 -30.62 20.60
C GLU A 3 3.04 -29.61 20.91
N ILE A 4 3.33 -28.35 20.61
CA ILE A 4 2.37 -27.26 20.69
C ILE A 4 1.60 -27.32 19.37
N SER A 5 0.35 -27.78 19.44
CA SER A 5 -0.57 -27.73 18.30
C SER A 5 -0.90 -26.26 18.04
N ILE A 6 -0.34 -25.70 16.96
CA ILE A 6 -0.74 -24.38 16.48
C ILE A 6 -2.03 -24.57 15.68
N ASP A 7 -3.15 -24.25 16.32
CA ASP A 7 -4.46 -24.13 15.69
C ASP A 7 -4.41 -23.06 14.59
N ASN A 8 -4.41 -23.50 13.33
CA ASN A 8 -4.62 -22.67 12.15
C ASN A 8 -6.07 -22.17 12.10
N LYS A 9 -6.39 -21.22 12.97
CA LYS A 9 -7.71 -20.58 13.02
C LYS A 9 -7.61 -19.08 12.80
N MET A 10 -7.06 -18.67 11.65
CA MET A 10 -7.17 -17.29 11.15
C MET A 10 -7.34 -17.25 9.64
N VAL A 11 -8.46 -17.77 9.15
CA VAL A 11 -9.09 -17.24 7.93
C VAL A 11 -10.57 -17.04 8.25
N ASN A 12 -10.85 -16.03 9.07
CA ASN A 12 -12.20 -15.54 9.26
C ASN A 12 -12.59 -14.74 8.01
N LYS A 13 -13.28 -15.46 7.12
CA LYS A 13 -14.09 -15.01 6.01
C LYS A 13 -15.18 -14.05 6.51
N ASN A 14 -14.85 -12.75 6.69
CA ASN A 14 -15.80 -11.67 7.05
C ASN A 14 -15.35 -10.27 6.53
N THR A 15 -14.67 -10.19 5.38
CA THR A 15 -14.06 -8.94 4.88
C THR A 15 -14.88 -8.28 3.76
N SER A 16 -16.20 -8.17 3.91
CA SER A 16 -17.04 -7.43 2.95
C SER A 16 -17.93 -6.38 3.60
N GLY A 17 -17.90 -6.26 4.94
CA GLY A 17 -18.73 -5.30 5.69
C GLY A 17 -18.03 -4.02 6.13
N ASN A 18 -16.69 -3.96 6.12
CA ASN A 18 -15.92 -2.87 6.77
C ASN A 18 -14.84 -2.24 5.87
N LEU A 19 -14.92 -2.39 4.55
CA LEU A 19 -13.93 -1.82 3.62
C LEU A 19 -14.14 -0.32 3.35
N LEU A 20 -15.26 0.25 3.77
CA LEU A 20 -15.60 1.64 3.49
C LEU A 20 -15.18 2.55 4.64
N LEU A 21 -14.49 3.66 4.31
CA LEU A 21 -14.29 4.73 5.27
C LEU A 21 -15.65 5.30 5.71
N PRO A 22 -15.86 5.53 7.02
CA PRO A 22 -17.06 6.19 7.51
C PRO A 22 -17.12 7.61 6.96
N ALA A 23 -18.34 8.14 6.77
CA ALA A 23 -18.55 9.45 6.16
C ALA A 23 -17.79 10.59 6.88
N GLU A 24 -17.54 10.45 8.18
CA GLU A 24 -16.79 11.40 9.01
C GLU A 24 -15.30 11.47 8.67
N LYS A 25 -14.74 10.41 8.07
CA LYS A 25 -13.32 10.32 7.66
C LYS A 25 -13.12 10.60 6.18
N LEU A 26 -14.21 10.75 5.43
CA LEU A 26 -14.13 11.13 4.02
C LEU A 26 -13.82 12.62 3.91
N PRO A 27 -13.04 13.04 2.91
CA PRO A 27 -12.72 14.43 2.72
C PRO A 27 -13.98 15.23 2.39
N GLU A 28 -14.03 16.50 2.77
CA GLU A 28 -15.20 17.36 2.55
C GLU A 28 -15.59 17.45 1.05
N CYS A 29 -14.60 17.39 0.16
CA CYS A 29 -14.83 17.36 -1.28
C CYS A 29 -15.40 16.04 -1.81
N TRP A 30 -15.53 15.00 -0.98
CA TRP A 30 -16.07 13.69 -1.37
C TRP A 30 -17.50 13.80 -1.88
N ASN A 31 -18.31 14.73 -1.37
CA ASN A 31 -19.68 14.92 -1.84
C ASN A 31 -19.78 15.78 -3.12
N GLN A 32 -18.72 16.51 -3.47
CA GLN A 32 -18.69 17.38 -4.66
C GLN A 32 -18.46 16.54 -5.92
N GLU A 33 -19.53 16.33 -6.71
CA GLU A 33 -19.53 15.43 -7.86
C GLU A 33 -18.53 15.84 -8.95
N GLU A 34 -18.48 17.12 -9.31
CA GLU A 34 -17.54 17.64 -10.33
C GLU A 34 -16.08 17.43 -9.92
N ARG A 35 -15.76 17.79 -8.68
CA ARG A 35 -14.40 17.66 -8.14
C ARG A 35 -13.97 16.20 -8.03
N MET A 36 -14.88 15.33 -7.62
CA MET A 36 -14.60 13.90 -7.51
C MET A 36 -14.49 13.21 -8.87
N SER A 37 -15.27 13.63 -9.86
CA SER A 37 -15.12 13.17 -11.24
C SER A 37 -13.71 13.48 -11.78
N ALA A 38 -13.21 14.71 -11.53
CA ALA A 38 -11.85 15.08 -11.88
C ALA A 38 -10.80 14.24 -11.10
N LEU A 39 -11.03 13.96 -9.82
CA LEU A 39 -10.12 13.14 -9.01
C LEU A 39 -10.10 11.67 -9.44
N PHE A 40 -11.22 11.12 -9.94
CA PHE A 40 -11.33 9.72 -10.40
C PHE A 40 -10.74 9.51 -11.80
N SER A 41 -10.65 10.56 -12.61
CA SER A 41 -10.04 10.49 -13.94
C SER A 41 -8.57 10.03 -13.88
N PRO A 42 -7.99 9.50 -14.96
CA PRO A 42 -6.56 9.18 -15.00
C PRO A 42 -5.67 10.41 -14.75
N PHE A 43 -4.42 10.19 -14.34
CA PHE A 43 -3.47 11.31 -14.26
C PHE A 43 -3.14 11.84 -15.66
N ARG A 44 -3.12 13.16 -15.79
CA ARG A 44 -2.55 13.83 -16.96
C ARG A 44 -1.02 13.83 -16.86
N SER A 45 -0.33 14.06 -17.97
CA SER A 45 1.13 14.15 -17.98
C SER A 45 1.62 15.21 -16.97
N LYS A 46 2.63 14.86 -16.15
CA LYS A 46 3.24 15.77 -15.16
C LYS A 46 3.71 17.09 -15.80
N SER A 47 4.15 17.05 -17.05
CA SER A 47 4.60 18.22 -17.82
C SER A 47 3.48 19.20 -18.18
N ALA A 48 2.22 18.73 -18.28
CA ALA A 48 1.09 19.59 -18.64
C ALA A 48 0.64 20.45 -17.45
N ASN A 49 0.65 19.87 -16.24
CA ASN A 49 0.36 20.61 -15.02
C ASN A 49 0.93 19.87 -13.78
N PRO A 50 2.14 20.23 -13.32
CA PRO A 50 2.80 19.54 -12.20
C PRO A 50 2.14 19.84 -10.84
N GLN A 51 1.52 21.00 -10.67
CA GLN A 51 0.87 21.41 -9.42
C GLN A 51 -0.42 20.62 -9.18
N ASP A 52 -1.29 20.54 -10.20
CA ASP A 52 -2.51 19.72 -10.11
C ASP A 52 -2.18 18.24 -9.97
N TRP A 53 -1.16 17.75 -10.69
CA TRP A 53 -0.68 16.39 -10.54
C TRP A 53 -0.28 16.09 -9.09
N THR A 54 0.56 16.95 -8.50
CA THR A 54 1.04 16.79 -7.12
C THR A 54 -0.10 16.88 -6.10
N SER A 55 -1.04 17.81 -6.31
CA SER A 55 -2.19 18.00 -5.41
C SER A 55 -3.11 16.78 -5.43
N LYS A 56 -3.36 16.23 -6.63
CA LYS A 56 -4.14 15.01 -6.82
C LYS A 56 -3.46 13.79 -6.22
N TYR A 57 -2.14 13.64 -6.42
CA TYR A 57 -1.37 12.57 -5.79
C TYR A 57 -1.44 12.65 -4.26
N LYS A 58 -1.16 13.82 -3.68
CA LYS A 58 -1.23 14.03 -2.22
C LYS A 58 -2.61 13.73 -1.64
N PHE A 59 -3.67 14.10 -2.35
CA PHE A 59 -5.04 13.78 -1.95
C PHE A 59 -5.24 12.26 -1.81
N TRP A 60 -4.91 11.51 -2.86
CA TRP A 60 -5.12 10.06 -2.88
C TRP A 60 -4.17 9.32 -1.94
N HIS A 61 -2.92 9.75 -1.88
CA HIS A 61 -1.94 9.29 -0.89
C HIS A 61 -2.53 9.39 0.52
N ASN A 62 -2.93 10.59 0.96
CA ASN A 62 -3.44 10.80 2.31
C ASN A 62 -4.71 9.97 2.58
N LEU A 63 -5.58 9.85 1.58
CA LEU A 63 -6.80 9.08 1.70
C LEU A 63 -6.54 7.57 1.85
N ILE A 64 -5.57 7.01 1.13
CA ILE A 64 -5.15 5.61 1.28
C ILE A 64 -4.58 5.39 2.68
N TYR A 65 -3.73 6.30 3.17
CA TYR A 65 -3.18 6.20 4.54
C TYR A 65 -4.25 6.25 5.61
N GLU A 66 -5.23 7.17 5.50
CA GLU A 66 -6.35 7.22 6.45
C GLU A 66 -7.23 5.96 6.36
N TRP A 67 -7.41 5.38 5.18
CA TRP A 67 -8.10 4.11 5.01
C TRP A 67 -7.36 2.94 5.66
N LEU A 68 -6.05 2.82 5.45
CA LEU A 68 -5.22 1.79 6.10
C LEU A 68 -5.25 1.94 7.63
N LYS A 69 -5.15 3.17 8.12
CA LYS A 69 -5.25 3.48 9.55
C LYS A 69 -6.63 3.17 10.11
N TYR A 70 -7.70 3.42 9.38
CA TYR A 70 -9.06 3.13 9.87
C TYR A 70 -9.34 1.63 9.90
N THR A 71 -8.95 0.92 8.85
CA THR A 71 -9.16 -0.53 8.71
C THR A 71 -8.16 -1.36 9.51
N MET A 72 -7.13 -0.72 10.08
CA MET A 72 -6.01 -1.35 10.79
C MET A 72 -5.28 -2.38 9.90
N GLN A 73 -5.15 -2.07 8.60
CA GLN A 73 -4.47 -2.92 7.63
C GLN A 73 -3.06 -2.39 7.34
N CYS A 74 -2.11 -3.31 7.14
CA CYS A 74 -0.74 -3.02 6.74
C CYS A 74 -0.42 -3.44 5.29
N SER A 75 -1.34 -4.14 4.63
CA SER A 75 -1.26 -4.56 3.24
C SER A 75 -2.57 -4.25 2.53
N PHE A 76 -2.50 -4.07 1.20
CA PHE A 76 -3.66 -3.78 0.38
C PHE A 76 -3.40 -4.17 -1.07
N SER A 77 -4.47 -4.46 -1.81
CA SER A 77 -4.44 -4.61 -3.26
C SER A 77 -5.16 -3.46 -3.96
N ILE A 78 -4.89 -3.29 -5.26
CA ILE A 78 -5.65 -2.36 -6.10
C ILE A 78 -7.16 -2.67 -6.11
N ILE A 79 -7.54 -3.94 -5.92
CA ILE A 79 -8.94 -4.37 -5.88
C ILE A 79 -9.58 -3.87 -4.58
N ASP A 80 -8.89 -3.99 -3.45
CA ASP A 80 -9.37 -3.52 -2.15
C ASP A 80 -9.59 -2.01 -2.17
N LEU A 81 -8.63 -1.25 -2.71
CA LEU A 81 -8.77 0.21 -2.84
C LEU A 81 -9.89 0.60 -3.80
N ASN A 82 -10.06 -0.13 -4.91
CA ASN A 82 -11.15 0.12 -5.86
C ASN A 82 -12.52 -0.11 -5.24
N GLU A 83 -12.69 -1.16 -4.43
CA GLU A 83 -13.95 -1.41 -3.72
C GLU A 83 -14.15 -0.43 -2.55
N ALA A 84 -13.09 -0.10 -1.81
CA ALA A 84 -13.13 0.87 -0.71
C ALA A 84 -13.51 2.28 -1.16
N PHE A 85 -12.99 2.71 -2.32
CA PHE A 85 -13.24 4.04 -2.88
C PHE A 85 -14.27 4.03 -4.01
N LYS A 86 -15.02 2.93 -4.17
CA LYS A 86 -16.07 2.82 -5.18
C LYS A 86 -17.18 3.82 -4.90
N ARG A 87 -17.51 4.64 -5.89
CA ARG A 87 -18.58 5.63 -5.79
C ARG A 87 -19.52 5.50 -6.97
N ARG A 88 -20.82 5.29 -6.70
CA ARG A 88 -21.88 5.17 -7.73
C ARG A 88 -21.54 4.16 -8.83
N GLY A 89 -20.82 3.09 -8.48
CA GLY A 89 -20.35 2.08 -9.43
C GLY A 89 -19.06 2.44 -10.19
N CYS A 90 -18.55 3.66 -10.04
CA CYS A 90 -17.27 4.09 -10.61
C CYS A 90 -16.12 3.78 -9.64
N THR A 91 -15.01 3.29 -10.18
CA THR A 91 -13.74 3.10 -9.47
C THR A 91 -12.73 4.16 -9.89
N PRO A 92 -11.77 4.54 -9.04
CA PRO A 92 -10.83 5.61 -9.37
C PRO A 92 -9.68 5.06 -10.24
N LEU A 93 -9.69 5.43 -11.52
CA LEU A 93 -8.69 4.98 -12.51
C LEU A 93 -7.27 5.49 -12.20
N CYS A 94 -7.18 6.59 -11.44
CA CYS A 94 -5.93 7.19 -11.02
C CYS A 94 -5.13 6.35 -10.01
N LEU A 95 -5.78 5.42 -9.28
CA LEU A 95 -5.13 4.70 -8.18
C LEU A 95 -3.90 3.91 -8.65
N VAL A 96 -3.94 3.36 -9.85
CA VAL A 96 -2.80 2.62 -10.43
C VAL A 96 -1.53 3.48 -10.41
N THR A 97 -1.63 4.71 -10.91
CA THR A 97 -0.50 5.66 -10.91
C THR A 97 -0.08 6.09 -9.50
N VAL A 98 -1.03 6.18 -8.55
CA VAL A 98 -0.69 6.50 -7.15
C VAL A 98 0.15 5.39 -6.53
N ILE A 99 -0.26 4.13 -6.72
CA ILE A 99 0.45 2.96 -6.21
C ILE A 99 1.85 2.84 -6.85
N GLU A 100 1.96 3.04 -8.16
CA GLU A 100 3.25 3.07 -8.86
C GLU A 100 4.19 4.12 -8.28
N GLU A 101 3.68 5.31 -7.96
CA GLU A 101 4.49 6.39 -7.39
C GLU A 101 4.83 6.15 -5.90
N LEU A 102 3.92 5.52 -5.13
CA LEU A 102 4.24 5.05 -3.77
C LEU A 102 5.38 4.02 -3.77
N LEU A 103 5.34 3.07 -4.72
CA LEU A 103 6.39 2.07 -4.90
C LEU A 103 7.71 2.73 -5.32
N ARG A 104 7.66 3.68 -6.26
CA ARG A 104 8.82 4.44 -6.71
C ARG A 104 9.47 5.27 -5.60
N ASN A 105 8.67 5.78 -4.68
CA ASN A 105 9.14 6.54 -3.52
C ASN A 105 9.60 5.64 -2.35
N ASN A 106 9.50 4.31 -2.49
CA ASN A 106 9.77 3.32 -1.43
C ASN A 106 8.89 3.49 -0.18
N GLU A 107 7.67 4.02 -0.35
CA GLU A 107 6.69 4.12 0.73
C GLU A 107 5.95 2.80 0.95
N ILE A 108 5.86 1.99 -0.10
CA ILE A 108 5.34 0.63 -0.10
C ILE A 108 6.34 -0.30 -0.80
N ILE A 109 6.18 -1.59 -0.56
CA ILE A 109 6.96 -2.66 -1.20
C ILE A 109 6.01 -3.75 -1.65
N GLN A 110 6.40 -4.52 -2.66
CA GLN A 110 5.62 -5.68 -3.06
C GLN A 110 5.67 -6.73 -1.94
N GLU A 111 4.56 -7.45 -1.76
CA GLU A 111 4.47 -8.51 -0.76
C GLU A 111 5.53 -9.60 -1.01
N THR A 112 5.82 -9.91 -2.28
CA THR A 112 6.88 -10.86 -2.65
C THR A 112 8.27 -10.41 -2.19
N ASP A 113 8.56 -9.12 -2.32
CA ASP A 113 9.84 -8.54 -1.93
C ASP A 113 9.95 -8.42 -0.41
N PHE A 114 8.83 -8.20 0.28
CA PHE A 114 8.77 -8.19 1.74
C PHE A 114 8.98 -9.59 2.34
N LEU A 115 8.37 -10.61 1.72
CA LEU A 115 8.47 -12.00 2.16
C LEU A 115 9.77 -12.67 1.70
N GLN A 116 10.51 -12.04 0.80
CA GLN A 116 11.83 -12.52 0.41
C GLN A 116 12.74 -12.46 1.64
N GLU A 117 13.10 -13.63 2.17
CA GLU A 117 14.09 -13.71 3.25
C GLU A 117 15.36 -12.97 2.81
N PRO A 118 15.95 -12.10 3.65
CA PRO A 118 17.27 -11.56 3.37
C PRO A 118 18.16 -12.76 3.10
N CYS A 119 18.69 -12.86 1.87
CA CYS A 119 19.61 -13.92 1.49
C CYS A 119 20.80 -13.90 2.45
N GLU A 120 20.70 -14.70 3.51
CA GLU A 120 21.74 -15.42 4.21
C GLU A 120 23.12 -14.78 4.14
N THR A 121 23.25 -13.58 4.71
CA THR A 121 24.53 -12.87 4.82
C THR A 121 25.37 -13.42 5.99
N TRP A 122 25.00 -14.56 6.59
CA TRP A 122 25.87 -15.33 7.50
C TRP A 122 27.14 -15.84 6.79
N THR A 123 27.07 -15.99 5.46
CA THR A 123 28.24 -16.28 4.61
C THR A 123 29.25 -15.12 4.57
N ALA A 124 28.81 -13.86 4.69
CA ALA A 124 29.71 -12.70 4.71
C ALA A 124 30.49 -12.59 6.03
N TRP A 125 29.92 -13.06 7.15
CA TRP A 125 30.62 -13.12 8.44
C TRP A 125 31.66 -14.25 8.47
N SER A 126 31.36 -15.42 7.90
CA SER A 126 32.23 -16.60 7.97
C SER A 126 33.49 -16.51 7.11
N ILE A 127 33.48 -15.68 6.06
CA ILE A 127 34.67 -15.41 5.23
C ILE A 127 35.68 -14.52 5.97
N ASP A 128 35.24 -13.56 6.81
CA ASP A 128 36.14 -12.67 7.56
C ASP A 128 36.93 -13.42 8.66
N ILE A 129 36.35 -14.49 9.23
CA ILE A 129 37.00 -15.32 10.27
C ILE A 129 38.18 -16.12 9.68
N PHE A 130 38.09 -16.58 8.43
CA PHE A 130 39.17 -17.37 7.81
C PHE A 130 40.30 -16.53 7.20
N ILE A 131 40.09 -15.23 6.97
CA ILE A 131 41.11 -14.36 6.35
C ILE A 131 42.00 -13.68 7.41
N LYS A 132 41.61 -13.63 8.69
CA LYS A 132 42.44 -13.08 9.78
C LYS A 132 43.33 -14.13 10.47
N LYS A 133 44.39 -14.50 9.75
CA LYS A 133 45.72 -15.03 10.19
C LYS A 133 45.77 -16.45 10.82
N PRO A 134 46.81 -17.22 10.47
CA PRO A 134 48.04 -17.13 11.27
C PRO A 134 49.29 -16.95 10.39
N ILE A 135 50.14 -15.98 10.73
CA ILE A 135 51.55 -16.03 10.34
C ILE A 135 52.32 -16.03 11.66
N SER A 136 53.06 -17.12 11.84
CA SER A 136 53.96 -17.42 12.95
C SER A 136 55.07 -16.40 13.12
#